data_AF-A0A252DTC5-F1
#
_entry.id   AF-A0A252DTC5-F1
#
_cell.length_a   1.000
_cell.length_b   1.000
_cell.length_c   1.000
_cell.angle_alpha   90.00
_cell.angle_beta   90.00
_cell.angle_gamma   90.00
#
_symmetry.space_group_name_H-M   'P 1'
#
loop_
_entity.id
_entity.type
_entity.pdbx_description
1 polymer ?
#
loop_
_entity_poly.entity_id
_entity_poly.type
_entity_poly.pdbx_seq_one_letter_code
_entity_poly.pdbx_strand_id
1 'polypeptide(L)'
;MEPDKLIQAFTQVARNQDYVFPPDAITAIPELQAKIAELETQPPNVIAEALRQWYINYEDVRDAVLIEEREIDKVSKTKPEIQENTQENRYRVLQDELKKLQAKNTAASQPNQP
;
A
#
# COMPACT_ATOMS: atom_id res chain seq x y z
N MET A 1 0.46 6.04 15.10
CA MET A 1 0.20 5.09 14.01
C MET A 1 1.15 3.92 14.23
N GLU A 2 0.64 2.70 14.37
CA GLU A 2 1.50 1.52 14.43
C GLU A 2 2.03 1.23 13.02
N PRO A 3 3.34 0.97 12.84
CA PRO A 3 3.93 0.79 11.52
C PRO A 3 3.33 -0.40 10.76
N ASP A 4 3.03 -1.49 11.47
CA ASP A 4 2.34 -2.65 10.91
C ASP A 4 0.94 -2.35 10.38
N LYS A 5 0.16 -1.56 11.13
CA LYS A 5 -1.20 -1.15 10.70
C LYS A 5 -1.14 -0.24 9.48
N LEU A 6 -0.16 0.66 9.42
CA LEU A 6 0.04 1.55 8.28
C LEU A 6 0.37 0.76 7.01
N ILE A 7 1.31 -0.19 7.09
CA ILE A 7 1.69 -1.04 5.96
C ILE A 7 0.49 -1.86 5.49
N GLN A 8 -0.29 -2.43 6.41
CA GLN A 8 -1.49 -3.19 6.09
C GLN A 8 -2.57 -2.31 5.44
N ALA A 9 -2.86 -1.15 6.00
CA ALA A 9 -3.84 -0.19 5.47
C ALA A 9 -3.46 0.23 4.05
N PHE A 10 -2.20 0.62 3.84
CA PHE A 10 -1.71 1.00 2.52
C PHE A 10 -1.81 -0.15 1.50
N THR A 11 -1.52 -1.38 1.92
CA THR A 11 -1.68 -2.56 1.07
C THR A 11 -3.14 -2.78 0.68
N GLN A 12 -4.08 -2.65 1.61
CA GLN A 12 -5.52 -2.77 1.34
C GLN A 12 -6.02 -1.67 0.39
N VAL A 13 -5.56 -0.43 0.58
CA VAL A 13 -5.88 0.70 -0.30
C VAL A 13 -5.34 0.46 -1.71
N ALA A 14 -4.08 0.03 -1.86
CA ALA A 14 -3.50 -0.31 -3.17
C ALA A 14 -4.25 -1.46 -3.87
N ARG A 15 -4.80 -2.40 -3.09
CA ARG A 15 -5.52 -3.58 -3.59
C ARG A 15 -6.96 -3.28 -4.01
N ASN A 16 -7.71 -2.59 -3.14
CA ASN A 16 -9.16 -2.42 -3.23
C ASN A 16 -9.58 -1.02 -3.70
N GLN A 17 -8.74 -0.01 -3.49
CA GLN A 17 -9.04 1.39 -3.70
C GLN A 17 -8.09 2.01 -4.74
N ASP A 18 -7.84 1.31 -5.86
CA ASP A 18 -6.91 1.80 -6.90
C ASP A 18 -7.30 3.16 -7.49
N TYR A 19 -8.58 3.53 -7.42
CA TYR A 19 -9.11 4.82 -7.86
C TYR A 19 -8.64 6.03 -7.02
N VAL A 20 -8.14 5.82 -5.80
CA VAL A 20 -7.63 6.93 -4.96
C VAL A 20 -6.21 7.34 -5.34
N PHE A 21 -5.55 6.58 -6.22
CA PHE A 21 -4.20 6.87 -6.68
C PHE A 21 -4.24 7.77 -7.92
N PRO A 22 -3.86 9.05 -7.81
CA PRO A 22 -3.77 9.92 -8.97
C PRO A 22 -2.66 9.44 -9.94
N PRO A 23 -2.69 9.88 -11.21
CA PRO A 23 -1.70 9.47 -12.23
C PRO A 23 -0.24 9.71 -11.80
N ASP A 24 0.03 10.81 -11.11
CA ASP A 24 1.35 11.12 -10.52
C ASP A 24 1.75 10.10 -9.45
N ALA A 25 0.81 9.66 -8.60
CA ALA A 25 1.08 8.62 -7.62
C ALA A 25 1.39 7.30 -8.32
N ILE A 26 0.62 6.92 -9.33
CA ILE A 26 0.88 5.70 -10.12
C ILE A 26 2.27 5.72 -10.75
N THR A 27 2.69 6.87 -11.26
CA THR A 27 4.01 7.06 -11.88
C THR A 27 5.14 6.97 -10.84
N ALA A 28 4.90 7.38 -9.60
CA ALA A 28 5.85 7.30 -8.49
C ALA A 28 5.87 5.96 -7.74
N ILE A 29 4.95 5.02 -8.05
CA ILE A 29 4.96 3.65 -7.49
C ILE A 29 6.29 2.92 -7.71
N PRO A 30 6.89 2.89 -8.91
CA PRO A 30 8.16 2.17 -9.11
C PRO A 30 9.30 2.71 -8.23
N GLU A 31 9.37 4.03 -8.02
CA GLU A 31 10.32 4.63 -7.08
C GLU A 31 10.04 4.21 -5.63
N LEU A 32 8.75 4.15 -5.24
CA LEU A 32 8.35 3.64 -3.95
C LEU A 32 8.72 2.16 -3.78
N GLN A 33 8.48 1.31 -4.78
CA GLN A 33 8.80 -0.12 -4.74
C GLN A 33 10.30 -0.35 -4.59
N ALA A 34 11.12 0.41 -5.32
CA ALA A 34 12.58 0.35 -5.20
C ALA A 34 13.01 0.72 -3.77
N LYS A 35 12.45 1.82 -3.23
CA LYS A 35 12.74 2.27 -1.87
C LYS A 35 12.31 1.25 -0.82
N ILE A 36 11.15 0.60 -0.97
CA ILE A 36 10.71 -0.46 -0.06
C ILE A 36 11.63 -1.68 -0.15
N ALA A 37 12.08 -2.06 -1.35
CA ALA A 37 12.99 -3.19 -1.54
C ALA A 37 14.36 -2.95 -0.88
N GLU A 38 14.90 -1.73 -0.96
CA GLU A 38 16.12 -1.34 -0.22
C GLU A 38 15.93 -1.43 1.30
N LEU A 39 14.70 -1.22 1.76
CA LEU A 39 14.32 -1.24 3.17
C LEU A 39 13.80 -2.62 3.64
N GLU A 40 13.78 -3.65 2.78
CA GLU A 40 13.24 -4.98 3.13
C GLU A 40 13.94 -5.61 4.34
N THR A 41 15.24 -5.33 4.50
CA THR A 41 16.05 -5.79 5.63
C THR A 41 15.93 -4.91 6.88
N GLN A 42 15.24 -3.77 6.77
CA GLN A 42 15.06 -2.80 7.83
C GLN A 42 13.82 -3.10 8.67
N PRO A 43 13.75 -2.60 9.91
CA PRO A 43 12.57 -2.77 10.74
C PRO A 43 11.31 -2.12 10.11
N PRO A 44 10.10 -2.60 10.47
CA PRO A 44 8.83 -2.19 9.86
C PRO A 44 8.57 -0.69 10.02
N ASN A 45 9.13 -0.09 11.06
CA ASN A 45 9.01 1.33 11.31
C ASN A 45 9.61 2.17 10.17
N VAL A 46 10.75 1.75 9.60
CA VAL A 46 11.43 2.49 8.53
C VAL A 46 10.63 2.41 7.23
N ILE A 47 10.04 1.25 6.94
CA ILE A 47 9.17 1.06 5.78
C ILE A 47 7.88 1.88 5.93
N ALA A 48 7.28 1.87 7.12
CA ALA A 48 6.10 2.67 7.41
C ALA A 48 6.38 4.17 7.29
N GLU A 49 7.56 4.63 7.70
CA GLU A 49 8.00 6.01 7.49
C GLU A 49 8.20 6.32 6.01
N ALA A 50 8.78 5.41 5.23
CA ALA A 50 8.94 5.58 3.78
C ALA A 50 7.59 5.71 3.07
N LEU A 51 6.63 4.85 3.41
CA LEU A 51 5.24 4.94 2.93
C LEU A 51 4.61 6.28 3.33
N ARG A 52 4.79 6.70 4.59
CA ARG A 52 4.26 7.97 5.11
C ARG A 52 4.82 9.18 4.39
N GLN A 53 6.12 9.19 4.13
CA GLN A 53 6.77 10.24 3.35
C GLN A 53 6.34 10.24 1.89
N TRP A 54 5.92 9.10 1.36
CA TRP A 54 5.43 9.00 -0.01
C TRP A 54 4.01 9.52 -0.15
N TYR A 55 3.05 8.95 0.61
CA TYR A 55 1.64 9.34 0.51
C TYR A 55 1.35 10.74 1.04
N ILE A 56 2.28 11.41 1.75
CA ILE A 56 2.08 12.80 2.17
C ILE A 56 1.94 13.76 0.97
N ASN A 57 2.48 13.39 -0.18
CA ASN A 57 2.37 14.15 -1.43
C ASN A 57 1.07 13.83 -2.19
N TYR A 58 0.29 12.87 -1.72
CA TYR A 58 -0.93 12.38 -2.37
C TYR A 58 -2.07 12.33 -1.35
N GLU A 59 -2.78 13.45 -1.20
CA GLU A 59 -3.80 13.62 -0.16
C GLU A 59 -4.93 12.59 -0.24
N ASP A 60 -5.39 12.23 -1.44
CA ASP A 60 -6.42 11.19 -1.63
C ASP A 60 -5.95 9.81 -1.14
N VAL A 61 -4.70 9.44 -1.44
CA VAL A 61 -4.11 8.19 -0.95
C VAL A 61 -3.96 8.23 0.56
N ARG A 62 -3.51 9.35 1.11
CA ARG A 62 -3.38 9.55 2.56
C ARG A 62 -4.72 9.37 3.27
N ASP A 63 -5.79 9.98 2.77
CA ASP A 63 -7.11 9.91 3.39
C ASP A 63 -7.64 8.48 3.37
N ALA A 64 -7.53 7.79 2.23
CA ALA A 64 -7.91 6.38 2.10
C ALA A 64 -7.14 5.48 3.08
N VAL A 65 -5.82 5.69 3.23
CA VAL A 65 -4.98 4.94 4.18
C VAL A 65 -5.41 5.19 5.63
N LEU A 66 -5.77 6.43 5.98
CA LEU A 66 -6.22 6.78 7.33
C LEU A 66 -7.60 6.18 7.64
N ILE A 67 -8.51 6.13 6.66
CA ILE A 67 -9.81 5.49 6.79
C ILE A 67 -9.62 3.99 7.01
N GLU A 68 -8.87 3.33 6.12
CA GLU A 68 -8.61 1.89 6.16
C GLU A 68 -7.90 1.48 7.46
N GLU A 69 -6.95 2.29 7.95
CA GLU A 69 -6.30 2.06 9.25
C GLU A 69 -7.31 2.04 10.41
N ARG A 70 -8.28 2.97 10.42
CA ARG A 70 -9.34 3.00 11.42
C ARG A 70 -10.27 1.80 11.31
N GLU A 71 -10.52 1.31 10.10
CA GLU A 71 -11.30 0.09 9.88
C GLU A 71 -10.56 -1.12 10.42
N ILE A 72 -9.26 -1.24 10.16
CA ILE A 72 -8.40 -2.28 10.72
C ILE A 72 -8.40 -2.24 12.25
N ASP A 73 -8.29 -1.06 12.88
CA ASP A 73 -8.36 -0.94 14.35
C ASP A 73 -9.72 -1.40 14.91
N LYS A 74 -10.82 -1.10 14.21
CA LYS A 74 -12.17 -1.55 14.58
C LYS A 74 -12.33 -3.07 14.42
N VAL A 75 -11.85 -3.65 13.32
CA VAL A 75 -11.99 -5.09 13.03
C VAL A 75 -11.08 -5.93 13.94
N SER A 76 -9.87 -5.43 14.25
CA SER A 76 -8.94 -6.07 15.20
C SER A 76 -9.55 -6.28 16.59
N LYS A 77 -10.50 -5.42 17.00
CA LYS A 77 -11.24 -5.57 18.27
C LYS A 77 -12.30 -6.67 18.24
N THR A 78 -12.72 -7.13 17.06
CA THR A 78 -13.83 -8.09 16.90
C THR A 78 -13.41 -9.45 16.36
N LYS A 79 -12.24 -9.58 15.72
CA LYS A 79 -11.65 -10.87 15.35
C LYS A 79 -10.12 -10.81 15.51
N PRO A 80 -9.47 -11.84 16.10
CA PRO A 80 -8.04 -12.02 15.92
C PRO A 80 -7.83 -12.40 14.45
N GLU A 81 -7.58 -11.41 13.59
CA GLU A 81 -7.20 -11.68 12.22
C GLU A 81 -5.92 -12.52 12.23
N ILE A 82 -6.12 -13.76 11.77
CA ILE A 82 -5.18 -14.75 11.26
C ILE A 82 -3.75 -14.21 11.19
N GLN A 83 -2.92 -14.69 12.11
CA GLN A 83 -1.48 -14.45 12.26
C GLN A 83 -0.64 -14.97 11.06
N GLU A 84 -1.20 -15.10 9.86
CA GLU A 84 -0.44 -15.43 8.63
C GLU A 84 0.25 -14.19 8.01
N ASN A 85 0.21 -13.06 8.73
CA ASN A 85 0.94 -11.83 8.46
C ASN A 85 2.28 -11.80 9.21
N THR A 86 3.16 -12.78 8.99
CA THR A 86 4.57 -12.57 9.32
C THR A 86 5.09 -11.39 8.49
N GLN A 87 5.98 -10.55 9.04
CA GLN A 87 6.46 -9.34 8.39
C GLN A 87 6.98 -9.59 6.96
N GLU A 88 7.70 -10.70 6.75
CA GLU A 88 8.16 -11.14 5.43
C GLU A 88 7.03 -11.30 4.41
N ASN A 89 5.90 -11.90 4.82
CA ASN A 89 4.76 -12.11 3.93
C ASN A 89 4.04 -10.78 3.62
N ARG A 90 4.03 -9.84 4.58
CA ARG A 90 3.46 -8.49 4.41
C ARG A 90 4.15 -7.69 3.32
N TYR A 91 5.49 -7.66 3.32
CA TYR A 91 6.24 -6.89 2.34
C TYR A 91 6.06 -7.45 0.94
N ARG A 92 6.10 -8.78 0.82
CA ARG A 92 5.87 -9.46 -0.45
C ARG A 92 4.47 -9.17 -1.00
N VAL A 93 3.45 -9.20 -0.15
CA VAL A 93 2.07 -8.85 -0.56
C VAL A 93 1.99 -7.38 -0.98
N LEU A 94 2.57 -6.44 -0.21
CA LEU A 94 2.59 -5.03 -0.58
C LEU A 94 3.23 -4.80 -1.96
N GLN A 95 4.40 -5.39 -2.21
CA GLN A 95 5.09 -5.26 -3.49
C GLN A 95 4.26 -5.84 -4.65
N ASP A 96 3.60 -6.98 -4.44
CA ASP A 96 2.73 -7.61 -5.44
C ASP A 96 1.50 -6.75 -5.76
N GLU A 97 0.85 -6.18 -4.74
CA GLU A 97 -0.30 -5.29 -4.90
C GLU A 97 0.08 -3.98 -5.60
N LEU A 98 1.24 -3.39 -5.28
CA LEU A 98 1.74 -2.21 -6.00
C LEU A 98 2.05 -2.51 -7.47
N LYS A 99 2.60 -3.69 -7.75
CA LYS A 99 2.86 -4.13 -9.13
C LYS A 99 1.55 -4.33 -9.90
N LYS A 100 0.53 -4.91 -9.27
CA LYS A 100 -0.81 -5.04 -9.85
C LYS A 100 -1.46 -3.68 -10.08
N LEU A 101 -1.34 -2.75 -9.14
CA LEU A 101 -1.88 -1.39 -9.26
C LEU A 101 -1.30 -0.66 -10.48
N GLN A 102 0.02 -0.74 -10.66
CA GLN A 102 0.71 -0.21 -11.83
C GLN A 102 0.25 -0.91 -13.12
N ALA A 103 0.21 -2.24 -13.13
CA ALA A 103 -0.21 -3.02 -14.29
C ALA A 103 -1.66 -2.72 -14.70
N LYS A 104 -2.57 -2.59 -13.74
CA LYS A 104 -3.98 -2.21 -13.97
C LYS A 104 -4.10 -0.83 -14.60
N ASN A 105 -3.37 0.17 -14.09
CA ASN A 105 -3.42 1.54 -14.62
C ASN A 105 -2.72 1.68 -15.98
N THR A 106 -1.66 0.89 -16.21
CA THR A 106 -0.97 0.84 -17.52
C THR A 106 -1.82 0.11 -18.56
N ALA A 107 -2.49 -0.99 -18.16
CA ALA A 107 -3.42 -1.73 -19.03
C ALA A 107 -4.71 -0.96 -19.31
N ALA A 108 -5.23 -0.17 -18.36
CA ALA A 108 -6.35 0.73 -18.58
C ALA A 108 -6.03 1.85 -19.60
N SER A 109 -4.75 2.11 -19.86
CA SER A 109 -4.26 3.02 -20.89
C SER A 109 -4.03 2.33 -22.25
N GLN A 110 -4.26 1.02 -22.37
CA GLN A 110 -4.39 0.35 -23.66
C GLN A 110 -5.88 0.26 -24.01
N PRO A 111 -6.40 1.06 -24.96
CA PRO A 111 -7.74 0.84 -25.46
C PRO A 111 -7.81 -0.57 -26.04
N ASN A 112 -8.78 -1.36 -25.58
CA ASN A 112 -9.23 -2.56 -26.27
C ASN A 112 -9.47 -2.21 -27.76
N GLN A 113 -8.55 -2.61 -28.63
CA GLN A 113 -8.91 -3.23 -29.90
C GLN A 113 -9.03 -4.73 -29.59
N PRO A 114 -10.14 -5.39 -29.93
CA PRO A 114 -10.56 -5.58 -31.32
C PRO A 114 -11.99 -5.15 -31.66
#